data_AF-A0A345VMI4-F1
#
_entry.id   AF-A0A345VMI4-F1
#
_cell.length_a   1.000
_cell.length_b   1.000
_cell.length_c   1.000
_cell.angle_alpha   90.00
_cell.angle_beta   90.00
_cell.angle_gamma   90.00
#
_symmetry.space_group_name_H-M   'P 1'
#
loop_
_entity.id
_entity.type
_entity.pdbx_description
1 polymer ?
#
loop_
_entity_poly.entity_id
_entity_poly.type
_entity_poly.pdbx_seq_one_letter_code
_entity_poly.pdbx_strand_id
1 'polypeptide(L)'
;MTITKYAKSITYGGLNGIITTFAVVAGAIGGKLGVTAIIILGFSNLLADGFSMAAGDYLSSTTEDGTNSKQALKNALMTFLSFNLFGLVPLLAYLFLIKIATFTDQITLILASILVSLALIALGWVKATITGQSKKVEILRTLLVGIIAAGVAYGIGQLLGGLV
;
A
#
# COMPACT_ATOMS: atom_id res chain seq x y z
N MET A 1 -11.92 -20.35 13.00
CA MET A 1 -11.63 -19.47 14.16
C MET A 1 -10.23 -18.83 14.12
N THR A 2 -9.41 -19.05 13.08
CA THR A 2 -8.00 -18.57 13.01
C THR A 2 -7.81 -17.22 12.32
N ILE A 3 -8.65 -16.90 11.32
CA ILE A 3 -8.48 -15.69 10.48
C ILE A 3 -8.79 -14.41 11.26
N THR A 4 -9.80 -14.41 12.13
CA THR A 4 -10.22 -13.23 12.90
C THR A 4 -9.13 -12.70 13.83
N LYS A 5 -8.27 -13.60 14.35
CA LYS A 5 -7.18 -13.24 15.28
C LYS A 5 -6.07 -12.44 14.62
N TYR A 6 -5.87 -12.60 13.30
CA TYR A 6 -4.85 -11.91 12.52
C TYR A 6 -5.43 -10.90 11.53
N ALA A 7 -6.75 -10.78 11.47
CA ALA A 7 -7.46 -9.91 10.54
C ALA A 7 -7.03 -8.45 10.66
N LYS A 8 -6.70 -7.99 11.87
CA LYS A 8 -6.12 -6.66 12.14
C LYS A 8 -4.79 -6.49 11.39
N SER A 9 -3.80 -7.34 11.66
CA SER A 9 -2.47 -7.29 11.04
C SER A 9 -2.52 -7.44 9.51
N ILE A 10 -3.37 -8.32 8.99
CA ILE A 10 -3.55 -8.49 7.53
C ILE A 10 -4.11 -7.22 6.89
N THR A 11 -5.16 -6.65 7.48
CA THR A 11 -5.81 -5.44 6.95
C THR A 11 -4.89 -4.23 7.08
N TYR A 12 -4.16 -4.14 8.20
CA TYR A 12 -3.20 -3.09 8.49
C TYR A 12 -2.03 -3.13 7.50
N GLY A 13 -1.36 -4.27 7.34
CA GLY A 13 -0.26 -4.42 6.38
C GLY A 13 -0.76 -4.25 4.94
N GLY A 14 -1.88 -4.88 4.58
CA GLY A 14 -2.42 -4.82 3.23
C GLY A 14 -2.81 -3.42 2.77
N LEU A 15 -3.55 -2.65 3.58
CA LEU A 15 -3.93 -1.28 3.22
C LEU A 15 -2.71 -0.37 3.09
N ASN A 16 -1.78 -0.44 4.05
CA ASN A 16 -0.56 0.36 3.98
C ASN A 16 0.29 -0.02 2.77
N GLY A 17 0.43 -1.31 2.47
CA GLY A 17 1.18 -1.78 1.30
C GLY A 17 0.69 -1.18 0.00
N ILE A 18 -0.63 -1.19 -0.24
CA ILE A 18 -1.22 -0.56 -1.44
C ILE A 18 -0.95 0.96 -1.44
N ILE A 19 -1.24 1.63 -0.33
CA ILE A 19 -1.20 3.10 -0.27
C ILE A 19 0.24 3.62 -0.43
N THR A 20 1.21 3.08 0.31
CA THR A 20 2.59 3.57 0.27
C THR A 20 3.28 3.21 -1.04
N THR A 21 3.10 1.99 -1.54
CA THR A 21 3.69 1.60 -2.83
C THR A 21 3.11 2.41 -3.98
N PHE A 22 1.80 2.69 -3.96
CA PHE A 22 1.19 3.56 -4.94
C PHE A 22 1.69 5.01 -4.83
N ALA A 23 1.86 5.53 -3.61
CA ALA A 23 2.43 6.85 -3.38
C ALA A 23 3.87 6.96 -3.94
N VAL A 24 4.70 5.93 -3.79
CA VAL A 24 6.04 5.89 -4.39
C VAL A 24 5.99 5.95 -5.91
N VAL A 25 5.11 5.14 -6.53
CA VAL A 25 4.92 5.16 -7.99
C VAL A 25 4.44 6.54 -8.45
N ALA A 26 3.44 7.10 -7.77
CA ALA A 26 2.90 8.42 -8.08
C ALA A 26 3.96 9.53 -7.93
N GLY A 27 4.74 9.53 -6.85
CA GLY A 27 5.80 10.50 -6.62
C GLY A 27 6.91 10.42 -7.67
N ALA A 28 7.33 9.21 -8.03
CA ALA A 28 8.35 9.02 -9.06
C ALA A 28 7.87 9.50 -10.45
N ILE A 29 6.60 9.26 -10.80
CA ILE A 29 6.00 9.79 -12.04
C ILE A 29 5.86 11.31 -11.97
N GLY A 30 5.45 11.86 -10.83
CA GLY A 30 5.39 13.30 -10.59
C GLY A 30 6.75 13.97 -10.81
N GLY A 31 7.82 13.33 -10.35
CA GLY A 31 9.20 13.76 -10.57
C GLY A 31 9.80 13.38 -11.93
N LYS A 32 8.99 12.86 -12.86
CA LYS A 32 9.43 12.41 -14.20
C LYS A 32 10.62 11.44 -14.16
N LEU A 33 10.69 10.63 -13.11
CA LEU A 33 11.72 9.61 -12.98
C LEU A 33 11.45 8.48 -13.99
N GLY A 34 12.50 7.97 -14.61
CA GLY A 34 12.38 6.85 -15.56
C GLY A 34 11.87 5.56 -14.91
N VAL A 35 11.34 4.65 -15.73
CA VAL A 35 10.78 3.36 -15.28
C VAL A 35 11.75 2.56 -14.40
N THR A 36 13.05 2.61 -14.68
CA THR A 36 14.08 1.96 -13.85
C THR A 36 14.07 2.47 -12.40
N ALA A 37 13.94 3.78 -12.19
CA ALA A 37 13.86 4.35 -10.86
C ALA A 37 12.56 3.95 -10.16
N ILE A 38 11.43 3.91 -10.88
CA ILE A 38 10.15 3.45 -10.33
C ILE A 38 10.24 1.99 -9.85
N ILE A 39 10.89 1.12 -10.62
CA ILE A 39 11.09 -0.29 -10.23
C ILE A 39 11.97 -0.37 -8.98
N ILE A 40 13.13 0.32 -8.98
CA ILE A 40 14.06 0.30 -7.86
C ILE A 40 13.38 0.82 -6.59
N LEU A 41 12.75 2.00 -6.66
CA LEU A 41 12.07 2.61 -5.52
C LEU A 41 10.87 1.78 -5.07
N GLY A 42 10.07 1.26 -6.01
CA GLY A 42 8.91 0.43 -5.71
C GLY A 42 9.27 -0.85 -4.95
N PHE A 43 10.25 -1.62 -5.44
CA PHE A 43 10.69 -2.85 -4.76
C PHE A 43 11.46 -2.56 -3.47
N SER A 44 12.26 -1.49 -3.44
CA SER A 44 12.97 -1.09 -2.21
C SER A 44 11.98 -0.72 -1.11
N ASN A 45 10.96 0.08 -1.45
CA ASN A 45 9.88 0.46 -0.54
C ASN A 45 9.11 -0.77 -0.08
N LEU A 46 8.73 -1.67 -1.00
CA LEU A 46 7.95 -2.87 -0.69
C LEU A 46 8.62 -3.72 0.41
N LEU A 47 9.92 -3.95 0.29
CA LEU A 47 10.67 -4.79 1.22
C LEU A 47 11.06 -4.05 2.50
N ALA A 48 11.60 -2.83 2.38
CA ALA A 48 12.09 -2.06 3.52
C ALA A 48 10.95 -1.57 4.42
N ASP A 49 9.90 -0.97 3.84
CA ASP A 49 8.74 -0.54 4.62
C ASP A 49 7.98 -1.74 5.16
N GLY A 50 7.85 -2.81 4.38
CA GLY A 50 7.21 -4.04 4.83
C GLY A 50 7.90 -4.59 6.09
N PHE A 51 9.23 -4.60 6.10
CA PHE A 51 10.01 -5.02 7.27
C PHE A 51 9.82 -4.05 8.45
N SER A 52 9.90 -2.75 8.21
CA SER A 52 9.70 -1.71 9.24
C SER A 52 8.31 -1.81 9.89
N MET A 53 7.26 -1.98 9.09
CA MET A 53 5.89 -2.16 9.57
C MET A 53 5.71 -3.47 10.35
N ALA A 54 6.33 -4.56 9.91
CA ALA A 54 6.30 -5.82 10.64
C ALA A 54 7.01 -5.72 12.00
N ALA A 55 8.17 -5.05 12.05
CA ALA A 55 8.86 -4.77 13.29
C ALA A 55 8.03 -3.87 14.22
N GLY A 56 7.36 -2.86 13.68
CA GLY A 56 6.43 -2.00 14.41
C GLY A 56 5.25 -2.77 15.00
N ASP A 57 4.62 -3.66 14.22
CA ASP A 57 3.51 -4.50 14.70
C ASP A 57 3.97 -5.53 15.74
N TYR A 58 5.19 -6.07 15.62
CA TYR A 58 5.82 -6.91 16.64
C TYR A 58 5.95 -6.16 17.96
N LEU A 59 6.63 -5.00 17.95
CA LEU A 59 6.87 -4.19 19.13
C LEU A 59 5.56 -3.73 19.76
N SER A 60 4.60 -3.28 18.95
CA SER A 60 3.26 -2.92 19.43
C SER A 60 2.56 -4.09 20.10
N SER A 61 2.59 -5.27 19.47
CA SER A 61 1.98 -6.49 20.01
C SER A 61 2.61 -6.95 21.32
N THR A 62 3.91 -6.68 21.56
CA THR A 62 4.55 -7.02 22.85
C THR A 62 4.11 -6.16 24.02
N THR A 63 3.48 -5.01 23.74
CA THR A 63 2.91 -4.13 24.77
C THR A 63 1.42 -4.38 25.04
N GLU A 64 0.78 -5.27 24.28
CA GLU A 64 -0.63 -5.63 24.46
C GLU A 64 -0.78 -6.69 25.57
N ASP A 65 -1.58 -6.39 26.60
CA ASP A 65 -1.89 -7.34 27.67
C ASP A 65 -2.48 -8.65 27.12
N GLY A 66 -1.90 -9.78 27.49
CA GLY A 66 -2.35 -11.11 27.06
C GLY A 66 -1.74 -11.60 25.73
N THR A 67 -0.89 -10.81 25.08
CA THR A 67 -0.14 -11.25 23.88
C THR A 67 1.22 -11.82 24.26
N ASN A 68 1.52 -13.05 23.84
CA ASN A 68 2.84 -13.65 24.03
C ASN A 68 3.77 -13.40 22.83
N SER A 69 5.08 -13.58 23.00
CA SER A 69 6.09 -13.35 21.95
C SER A 69 5.83 -14.17 20.67
N LYS A 70 5.36 -15.42 20.78
CA LYS A 70 4.99 -16.23 19.60
C LYS A 70 3.82 -15.63 18.82
N GLN A 71 2.85 -15.04 19.50
CA GLN A 71 1.72 -14.38 18.87
C GLN A 71 2.14 -13.05 18.25
N ALA A 72 2.97 -12.25 18.93
CA ALA A 72 3.54 -11.03 18.38
C ALA A 72 4.33 -11.30 17.09
N LEU A 73 5.14 -12.37 17.07
CA LEU A 73 5.88 -12.77 15.87
C LEU A 73 4.94 -13.16 14.71
N LYS A 74 3.83 -13.85 15.02
CA LYS A 74 2.82 -14.17 14.01
C LYS A 74 2.13 -12.92 13.47
N ASN A 75 1.77 -11.96 14.33
CA ASN A 75 1.18 -10.68 13.90
C ASN A 75 2.12 -9.95 12.94
N ALA A 76 3.40 -9.81 13.32
CA ALA A 76 4.43 -9.21 12.51
C ALA A 76 4.59 -9.90 11.14
N LEU A 77 4.62 -11.24 11.12
CA LEU A 77 4.71 -12.00 9.87
C LEU A 77 3.47 -11.78 8.98
N MET A 78 2.27 -11.75 9.56
CA MET A 78 1.04 -11.48 8.81
C MET A 78 1.01 -10.05 8.26
N THR A 79 1.55 -9.08 9.00
CA THR A 79 1.73 -7.70 8.53
C THR A 79 2.74 -7.64 7.40
N PHE A 80 3.92 -8.27 7.53
CA PHE A 80 4.95 -8.33 6.48
C PHE A 80 4.39 -8.94 5.17
N LEU A 81 3.77 -10.11 5.27
CA LEU A 81 3.26 -10.84 4.11
C LEU A 81 2.11 -10.09 3.44
N SER A 82 1.18 -9.54 4.22
CA SER A 82 0.07 -8.77 3.65
C SER A 82 0.57 -7.48 3.00
N PHE A 83 1.50 -6.75 3.62
CA PHE A 83 2.10 -5.56 3.05
C PHE A 83 2.76 -5.84 1.69
N ASN A 84 3.61 -6.85 1.61
CA ASN A 84 4.31 -7.20 0.37
C ASN A 84 3.33 -7.70 -0.71
N LEU A 85 2.37 -8.56 -0.34
CA LEU A 85 1.43 -9.13 -1.30
C LEU A 85 0.52 -8.06 -1.91
N PHE A 86 -0.07 -7.20 -1.07
CA PHE A 86 -0.98 -6.17 -1.55
C PHE A 86 -0.23 -4.97 -2.12
N GLY A 87 0.94 -4.60 -1.58
CA GLY A 87 1.77 -3.53 -2.12
C GLY A 87 2.31 -3.81 -3.52
N LEU A 88 2.42 -5.08 -3.91
CA LEU A 88 2.74 -5.44 -5.30
C LEU A 88 1.63 -5.03 -6.28
N VAL A 89 0.38 -4.87 -5.84
CA VAL A 89 -0.75 -4.57 -6.75
C VAL A 89 -0.54 -3.25 -7.50
N PRO A 90 -0.28 -2.09 -6.85
CA PRO A 90 0.05 -0.85 -7.55
C PRO A 90 1.24 -0.97 -8.50
N LEU A 91 2.32 -1.61 -8.05
CA LEU A 91 3.56 -1.71 -8.81
C LEU A 91 3.36 -2.56 -10.07
N LEU A 92 2.74 -3.74 -9.92
CA LEU A 92 2.44 -4.62 -11.04
C LEU A 92 1.40 -4.01 -11.98
N ALA A 93 0.39 -3.31 -11.47
CA ALA A 93 -0.58 -2.60 -12.30
C ALA A 93 0.12 -1.59 -13.22
N TYR A 94 1.04 -0.79 -12.67
CA TYR A 94 1.82 0.18 -13.45
C TYR A 94 2.73 -0.50 -14.49
N LEU A 95 3.52 -1.51 -14.09
CA LEU A 95 4.43 -2.21 -15.00
C LEU A 95 3.70 -2.95 -16.12
N PHE A 96 2.56 -3.55 -15.82
CA PHE A 96 1.72 -4.24 -16.80
C PHE A 96 1.14 -3.26 -17.83
N LEU A 97 0.69 -2.09 -17.39
CA LEU A 97 0.14 -1.05 -18.27
C LEU A 97 1.19 -0.50 -19.24
N ILE A 98 2.42 -0.22 -18.78
CA ILE A 98 3.51 0.25 -19.66
C ILE A 98 3.86 -0.80 -20.72
N LYS A 99 3.84 -2.08 -20.35
CA LYS A 99 4.23 -3.17 -21.26
C LYS A 99 3.18 -3.43 -22.35
N ILE A 100 1.90 -3.33 -22.00
CA ILE A 100 0.80 -3.62 -22.93
C ILE A 100 0.48 -2.44 -23.82
N ALA A 101 0.60 -1.23 -23.29
CA ALA A 101 0.24 -0.04 -24.01
C ALA A 101 1.35 1.01 -23.90
N THR A 102 1.83 1.44 -25.06
CA THR A 102 2.72 2.60 -25.23
C THR A 102 1.94 3.90 -25.02
N PHE A 103 1.34 4.06 -23.85
CA PHE A 103 0.72 5.30 -23.41
C PHE A 103 1.74 6.24 -22.78
N THR A 104 1.46 7.55 -22.79
CA THR A 104 2.19 8.55 -22.01
C THR A 104 2.07 8.27 -20.51
N ASP A 105 3.11 8.58 -19.73
CA ASP A 105 3.17 8.34 -18.27
C ASP A 105 1.93 8.82 -17.49
N GLN A 106 1.33 9.94 -17.90
CA GLN A 106 0.12 10.48 -17.28
C GLN A 106 -1.10 9.58 -17.47
N ILE A 107 -1.29 9.01 -18.66
CA ILE A 107 -2.41 8.10 -18.95
C ILE A 107 -2.21 6.79 -18.19
N THR A 108 -0.97 6.28 -18.17
CA THR A 108 -0.60 5.09 -17.39
C THR A 108 -0.89 5.29 -15.90
N LEU A 109 -0.58 6.46 -15.35
CA LEU A 109 -0.89 6.80 -13.96
C LEU A 109 -2.40 6.85 -13.69
N ILE A 110 -3.21 7.41 -14.59
CA ILE A 110 -4.67 7.45 -14.45
C ILE A 110 -5.24 6.03 -14.45
N LEU A 111 -4.82 5.18 -15.39
CA LEU A 111 -5.26 3.78 -15.47
C LEU A 111 -4.81 2.98 -14.23
N ALA A 112 -3.58 3.18 -13.76
CA ALA A 112 -3.09 2.58 -12.52
C ALA A 112 -3.92 3.06 -11.31
N SER A 113 -4.28 4.35 -11.25
CA SER A 113 -5.12 4.92 -10.18
C SER A 113 -6.49 4.26 -10.13
N ILE A 114 -7.08 3.92 -11.28
CA ILE A 114 -8.36 3.20 -11.34
C ILE A 114 -8.21 1.79 -10.75
N LEU A 115 -7.19 1.04 -11.18
CA LEU A 115 -6.93 -0.32 -10.67
C LEU A 115 -6.64 -0.32 -9.17
N VAL A 116 -5.84 0.64 -8.70
CA VAL A 116 -5.54 0.80 -7.27
C VAL A 116 -6.79 1.19 -6.49
N SER A 117 -7.64 2.06 -7.03
CA SER A 117 -8.91 2.42 -6.39
C SER A 117 -9.83 1.20 -6.23
N LEU A 118 -9.90 0.31 -7.23
CA LEU A 118 -10.63 -0.95 -7.11
C LEU A 118 -10.06 -1.85 -6.00
N ALA A 119 -8.73 -1.93 -5.90
CA ALA A 119 -8.07 -2.69 -4.84
C ALA A 119 -8.33 -2.09 -3.45
N LEU A 120 -8.31 -0.76 -3.31
CA LEU A 120 -8.66 -0.06 -2.06
C LEU A 120 -10.13 -0.23 -1.70
N ILE A 121 -11.04 -0.20 -2.66
CA ILE A 121 -12.46 -0.50 -2.44
C ILE A 121 -12.63 -1.93 -1.91
N ALA A 122 -11.95 -2.90 -2.52
CA ALA A 122 -11.99 -4.29 -2.07
C ALA A 122 -11.48 -4.44 -0.64
N LEU A 123 -10.32 -3.85 -0.31
CA LEU A 123 -9.78 -3.89 1.05
C LEU A 123 -10.62 -3.10 2.06
N GLY A 124 -11.18 -1.96 1.67
CA GLY A 124 -12.11 -1.18 2.49
C GLY A 124 -13.38 -1.96 2.82
N TRP A 125 -13.90 -2.73 1.87
CA TRP A 125 -15.03 -3.62 2.09
C TRP A 125 -14.68 -4.77 3.05
N VAL A 126 -13.52 -5.42 2.88
CA VAL A 126 -13.03 -6.46 3.79
C VAL A 126 -12.81 -5.91 5.21
N LYS A 127 -12.22 -4.71 5.33
CA LYS A 127 -12.05 -4.03 6.61
C LYS A 127 -13.40 -3.76 7.29
N ALA A 128 -14.41 -3.35 6.53
CA ALA A 128 -15.75 -3.09 7.07
C ALA A 128 -16.40 -4.35 7.65
N THR A 129 -16.24 -5.50 6.98
CA THR A 129 -16.80 -6.78 7.48
C THR A 129 -16.09 -7.27 8.73
N ILE A 130 -14.78 -7.02 8.86
CA ILE A 130 -14.00 -7.39 10.06
C ILE A 130 -14.33 -6.48 11.25
N THR A 131 -14.46 -5.17 11.02
CA THR A 131 -14.65 -4.17 12.09
C THR A 131 -16.11 -3.96 12.49
N GLY A 132 -17.06 -4.54 11.75
CA GLY A 132 -18.49 -4.33 11.96
C GLY A 132 -18.98 -2.92 11.57
N GLN A 133 -18.14 -2.11 10.94
CA GLN A 133 -18.46 -0.75 10.52
C GLN A 133 -19.25 -0.71 9.21
N SER A 134 -19.87 0.43 8.92
CA SER A 134 -20.57 0.64 7.65
C SER A 134 -19.62 0.52 6.45
N LYS A 135 -19.95 -0.39 5.51
CA LYS A 135 -19.18 -0.63 4.29
C LYS A 135 -18.87 0.65 3.52
N LYS A 136 -19.85 1.55 3.39
CA LYS A 136 -19.67 2.83 2.68
C LYS A 136 -18.63 3.72 3.34
N VAL A 137 -18.60 3.76 4.68
CA VAL A 137 -17.70 4.63 5.44
C VAL A 137 -16.25 4.16 5.32
N GLU A 138 -16.00 2.86 5.48
CA GLU A 138 -14.63 2.33 5.42
C GLU A 138 -14.06 2.34 4.00
N ILE A 139 -14.88 2.07 2.97
CA ILE A 139 -14.48 2.24 1.57
C ILE A 139 -14.11 3.71 1.30
N LEU A 140 -14.94 4.66 1.73
CA LEU A 140 -14.67 6.08 1.49
C LEU A 140 -13.39 6.54 2.21
N ARG A 141 -13.20 6.14 3.48
CA ARG A 141 -11.99 6.47 4.25
C ARG A 141 -10.73 5.92 3.59
N THR A 142 -10.75 4.66 3.17
CA THR A 142 -9.58 4.01 2.55
C THR A 142 -9.23 4.63 1.20
N LEU A 143 -10.23 4.95 0.38
CA LEU A 143 -10.03 5.72 -0.87
C LEU A 143 -9.46 7.11 -0.60
N LEU A 144 -10.03 7.86 0.35
CA LEU A 144 -9.57 9.21 0.67
C LEU A 144 -8.11 9.22 1.11
N VAL A 145 -7.71 8.30 1.99
CA VAL A 145 -6.31 8.19 2.42
C VAL A 145 -5.40 7.88 1.24
N GLY A 146 -5.80 6.95 0.36
CA GLY A 146 -5.04 6.61 -0.84
C GLY A 146 -4.87 7.80 -1.80
N ILE A 147 -5.96 8.52 -2.07
CA ILE A 147 -5.95 9.71 -2.94
C ILE A 147 -5.06 10.81 -2.35
N ILE A 148 -5.19 11.09 -1.05
CA ILE A 148 -4.39 12.12 -0.39
C ILE A 148 -2.90 11.74 -0.40
N ALA A 149 -2.56 10.50 -0.03
CA ALA A 149 -1.17 10.05 0.00
C ALA A 149 -0.52 10.11 -1.39
N ALA A 150 -1.21 9.61 -2.42
CA ALA A 150 -0.71 9.65 -3.79
C ALA A 150 -0.61 11.07 -4.32
N GLY A 151 -1.60 11.93 -4.04
CA GLY A 151 -1.59 13.34 -4.45
C GLY A 151 -0.45 14.13 -3.82
N VAL A 152 -0.19 13.93 -2.52
CA VAL A 152 0.95 14.53 -1.81
C VAL A 152 2.26 14.06 -2.42
N ALA A 153 2.44 12.74 -2.61
CA ALA A 153 3.67 12.20 -3.18
C ALA A 153 3.91 12.68 -4.61
N TYR A 154 2.88 12.68 -5.46
CA TYR A 154 2.94 13.20 -6.83
C TYR A 154 3.30 14.70 -6.86
N GLY A 155 2.68 15.51 -6.00
CA GLY A 155 2.98 16.94 -5.90
C GLY A 155 4.41 17.23 -5.43
N ILE A 156 4.90 16.48 -4.43
CA ILE A 156 6.31 16.56 -4.00
C ILE A 156 7.23 16.12 -5.14
N GLY A 157 6.90 15.06 -5.84
CA GLY A 157 7.61 14.60 -7.03
C GLY A 157 7.73 15.71 -8.07
N GLN A 158 6.62 16.37 -8.42
CA GLN A 158 6.64 17.50 -9.37
C GLN A 158 7.51 18.66 -8.89
N LEU A 159 7.43 19.01 -7.60
CA LEU A 159 8.19 20.11 -7.02
C LEU A 159 9.70 19.85 -7.05
N LEU A 160 10.11 18.64 -6.67
CA LEU A 160 11.52 18.28 -6.53
C LEU A 160 12.14 17.73 -7.81
N GLY A 161 11.34 17.19 -8.74
CA GLY A 161 11.83 16.65 -10.01
C GLY A 161 12.45 17.70 -10.93
N GLY A 162 12.17 19.00 -10.71
CA GLY A 162 12.86 20.09 -11.40
C GLY A 162 14.25 20.42 -10.83
N LEU A 163 14.64 19.81 -9.71
CA LEU A 163 15.95 20.00 -9.07
C LEU A 163 17.01 19.00 -9.57
N VAL A 164 16.59 17.95 -10.27
CA VAL A 164 17.44 16.81 -10.67
C VAL A 164 17.51 16.70 -12.18
#